data_AF-A0A669R224-F1
#
_entry.id   AF-A0A669R224-F1
#
_cell.length_a   1.000
_cell.length_b   1.000
_cell.length_c   1.000
_cell.angle_alpha   90.00
_cell.angle_beta   90.00
_cell.angle_gamma   90.00
#
_symmetry.space_group_name_H-M   'P 1'
#
loop_
_entity.id
_entity.type
_entity.pdbx_description
1 polymer ?
#
loop_
_entity_poly.entity_id
_entity_poly.type
_entity_poly.pdbx_seq_one_letter_code
_entity_poly.pdbx_strand_id
1 'polypeptide(L)'
;GGPLWGLYYVDSEGTRIPGDAFAVGSGSSYAYGVLDGARRHDMAVDEALELARRAIFQAARRDAYSGGSVTVYHVGPSGWRRVSSHDVAGLHDAYGPPW
;
A
#
# COMPACT_ATOMS: atom_id res chain seq x y z
N GLY A 1 -24.73 11.90 -3.28
CA GLY A 1 -23.57 12.59 -2.70
C GLY A 1 -22.44 11.59 -2.63
N GLY A 2 -21.27 11.92 -3.17
CA GLY A 2 -20.10 11.04 -3.08
C GLY A 2 -19.58 10.92 -1.65
N PRO A 3 -18.68 9.97 -1.37
CA PRO A 3 -18.02 9.90 -0.08
C PRO A 3 -17.29 11.23 0.22
N LEU A 4 -17.26 11.64 1.49
CA LEU A 4 -16.54 12.84 1.96
C LEU A 4 -15.01 12.72 1.86
N TRP A 5 -14.51 11.65 1.25
CA TRP A 5 -13.09 11.27 1.18
C TRP A 5 -12.73 11.03 -0.28
N GLY A 6 -11.56 11.51 -0.70
CA GLY A 6 -11.04 11.30 -2.04
C GLY A 6 -9.54 11.05 -2.00
N LEU A 7 -9.06 10.18 -2.88
CA LEU A 7 -7.65 9.91 -3.09
C LEU A 7 -7.24 10.52 -4.42
N TYR A 8 -6.15 11.29 -4.41
CA TYR A 8 -5.66 12.02 -5.57
C TYR A 8 -4.18 11.74 -5.77
N TYR A 9 -3.80 11.37 -6.98
CA TYR A 9 -2.42 11.41 -7.44
C TYR A 9 -2.11 12.83 -7.93
N VAL A 10 -0.96 13.35 -7.51
CA VAL A 10 -0.41 14.64 -7.94
C VAL A 10 1.08 14.47 -8.24
N ASP A 11 1.56 15.05 -9.34
CA ASP A 11 2.97 15.01 -9.72
C ASP A 11 3.57 16.38 -10.05
N SER A 12 4.88 16.38 -10.35
CA SER A 12 5.67 17.57 -10.66
C SER A 12 5.26 18.28 -11.94
N GLU A 13 4.58 17.59 -12.85
CA GLU A 13 4.11 18.14 -14.12
C GLU A 13 2.74 18.83 -13.99
N GLY A 14 2.20 18.90 -12.76
CA GLY A 14 0.91 19.50 -12.48
C GLY A 14 -0.28 18.58 -12.75
N THR A 15 -0.03 17.28 -12.96
CA THR A 15 -1.11 16.29 -13.07
C THR A 15 -1.87 16.21 -11.76
N ARG A 16 -3.20 16.13 -11.82
CA ARG A 16 -4.06 15.82 -10.67
C ARG A 16 -5.18 14.88 -11.08
N ILE A 17 -5.11 13.64 -10.62
CA ILE A 17 -6.06 12.58 -11.02
C ILE A 17 -6.75 11.99 -9.79
N PRO A 18 -8.10 12.00 -9.71
CA PRO A 18 -8.83 11.22 -8.71
C PRO A 18 -8.78 9.73 -9.06
N GLY A 19 -8.75 8.86 -8.05
CA GLY A 19 -8.84 7.43 -8.25
C GLY A 19 -8.97 6.67 -6.94
N ASP A 20 -9.25 5.37 -7.02
CA ASP A 20 -9.49 4.55 -5.84
C ASP A 20 -8.26 3.74 -5.38
N ALA A 21 -7.17 3.80 -6.13
CA ALA A 21 -5.91 3.13 -5.86
C ALA A 21 -4.76 3.79 -6.63
N PHE A 22 -3.61 3.98 -5.98
CA PHE A 22 -2.37 4.41 -6.60
C PHE A 22 -1.17 3.71 -5.94
N ALA A 23 -0.16 3.40 -6.73
CA ALA A 23 1.19 3.08 -6.28
C ALA A 23 2.19 3.92 -7.09
N VAL A 24 3.15 4.54 -6.40
CA VAL A 24 4.10 5.50 -6.98
C VAL A 24 5.53 5.17 -6.52
N GLY A 25 6.53 5.58 -7.31
CA GLY A 25 7.94 5.27 -7.08
C GLY A 25 8.46 4.08 -7.91
N SER A 26 9.75 3.78 -7.78
CA SER A 26 10.44 2.74 -8.57
C SER A 26 9.86 1.33 -8.37
N GLY A 27 9.38 1.01 -7.17
CA GLY A 27 8.75 -0.28 -6.85
C GLY A 27 7.26 -0.38 -7.17
N SER A 28 6.66 0.64 -7.79
CA SER A 28 5.20 0.73 -8.00
C SER A 28 4.62 -0.44 -8.79
N SER A 29 5.30 -0.91 -9.84
CA SER A 29 4.84 -2.04 -10.66
C SER A 29 4.67 -3.34 -9.85
N TYR A 30 5.58 -3.60 -8.91
CA TYR A 30 5.49 -4.74 -8.00
C TYR A 30 4.34 -4.59 -7.00
N ALA A 31 4.11 -3.38 -6.50
CA ALA A 31 3.00 -3.10 -5.60
C ALA A 31 1.64 -3.26 -6.32
N TYR A 32 1.51 -2.75 -7.55
CA TYR A 32 0.31 -2.95 -8.38
C TYR A 32 0.04 -4.43 -8.64
N GLY A 33 1.07 -5.23 -8.95
CA GLY A 33 0.90 -6.67 -9.19
C GLY A 33 0.24 -7.41 -8.02
N VAL A 34 0.48 -6.98 -6.78
CA VAL A 34 -0.19 -7.54 -5.59
C VAL A 34 -1.56 -6.91 -5.37
N LEU A 35 -1.65 -5.58 -5.48
CA LEU A 35 -2.86 -4.83 -5.22
C LEU A 35 -3.98 -5.23 -6.19
N ASP A 36 -3.70 -5.23 -7.49
CA ASP A 36 -4.69 -5.52 -8.54
C ASP A 36 -5.13 -6.99 -8.53
N GLY A 37 -4.28 -7.88 -8.01
CA GLY A 37 -4.60 -9.31 -7.90
C GLY A 37 -5.61 -9.66 -6.79
N ALA A 38 -5.80 -8.79 -5.79
CA ALA A 38 -6.56 -9.13 -4.58
C ALA A 38 -7.50 -8.03 -4.06
N ARG A 39 -7.42 -6.80 -4.58
CA ARG A 39 -8.26 -5.68 -4.15
C ARG A 39 -9.72 -5.93 -4.49
N ARG A 40 -10.61 -5.72 -3.51
CA ARG A 40 -12.07 -5.66 -3.68
C ARG A 40 -12.61 -4.39 -3.03
N HIS A 41 -13.76 -3.93 -3.48
CA HIS A 41 -14.39 -2.72 -2.91
C HIS A 41 -15.02 -2.95 -1.54
N ASP A 42 -15.32 -4.20 -1.20
CA ASP A 42 -16.04 -4.63 0.00
C ASP A 42 -15.16 -5.36 1.02
N MET A 43 -13.87 -5.02 1.08
CA MET A 43 -12.93 -5.63 2.02
C MET A 43 -13.21 -5.20 3.46
N ALA A 44 -13.03 -6.13 4.39
CA ALA A 44 -12.90 -5.75 5.80
C ALA A 44 -11.63 -4.91 5.99
N VAL A 45 -11.65 -4.00 6.98
CA VAL A 45 -10.51 -3.10 7.23
C VAL A 45 -9.21 -3.87 7.43
N ASP A 46 -9.23 -4.96 8.21
CA ASP A 46 -8.04 -5.76 8.47
C ASP A 46 -7.50 -6.47 7.21
N GLU A 47 -8.38 -6.90 6.30
CA GLU A 47 -7.98 -7.47 5.01
C GLU A 47 -7.29 -6.43 4.12
N ALA A 48 -7.84 -5.21 4.06
CA ALA A 48 -7.26 -4.11 3.29
C ALA A 48 -5.88 -3.69 3.84
N LEU A 49 -5.74 -3.66 5.17
CA LEU A 49 -4.47 -3.36 5.84
C LEU A 49 -3.42 -4.44 5.58
N GLU A 50 -3.81 -5.71 5.59
CA GLU A 50 -2.93 -6.84 5.25
C GLU A 50 -2.51 -6.80 3.78
N LEU A 51 -3.45 -6.53 2.85
CA LEU A 51 -3.14 -6.39 1.43
C LEU A 51 -2.15 -5.25 1.16
N ALA A 52 -2.37 -4.08 1.78
CA ALA A 52 -1.46 -2.95 1.66
C ALA A 52 -0.05 -3.29 2.16
N ARG A 53 0.06 -3.98 3.31
CA ARG A 53 1.36 -4.41 3.86
C ARG A 53 2.08 -5.37 2.92
N ARG A 54 1.36 -6.35 2.36
CA ARG A 54 1.91 -7.32 1.39
C ARG A 54 2.37 -6.65 0.10
N ALA A 55 1.61 -5.70 -0.44
CA ALA A 55 1.99 -4.99 -1.66
C ALA A 55 3.33 -4.26 -1.51
N ILE A 56 3.53 -3.54 -0.40
CA ILE A 56 4.79 -2.84 -0.13
C ILE A 56 5.93 -3.82 0.18
N PHE A 57 5.67 -4.90 0.93
CA PHE A 57 6.68 -5.94 1.15
C PHE A 57 7.19 -6.55 -0.17
N GLN A 58 6.29 -6.88 -1.10
CA GLN A 58 6.68 -7.46 -2.39
C GLN A 58 7.46 -6.47 -3.26
N ALA A 59 7.16 -5.17 -3.18
CA ALA A 59 7.93 -4.12 -3.82
C ALA A 59 9.33 -3.98 -3.20
N ALA A 60 9.41 -3.88 -1.87
CA ALA A 60 10.68 -3.79 -1.13
C ALA A 60 11.60 -4.99 -1.36
N ARG A 61 11.04 -6.18 -1.63
CA ARG A 61 11.83 -7.39 -1.92
C ARG A 61 12.44 -7.40 -3.33
N ARG A 62 11.85 -6.69 -4.30
CA ARG A 62 12.24 -6.78 -5.73
C ARG A 62 12.85 -5.51 -6.30
N ASP A 63 12.53 -4.35 -5.74
CA ASP A 63 13.08 -3.08 -6.15
C ASP A 63 14.26 -2.69 -5.26
N ALA A 64 15.45 -2.56 -5.85
CA ALA A 64 16.69 -2.27 -5.12
C ALA A 64 16.68 -0.90 -4.40
N TYR A 65 15.80 0.02 -4.83
CA TYR A 65 15.66 1.34 -4.22
C TYR A 65 14.50 1.43 -3.20
N SER A 66 13.80 0.32 -2.95
CA SER A 66 12.72 0.24 -1.97
C SER A 66 13.12 -0.67 -0.80
N GLY A 67 12.84 -0.27 0.45
CA GLY A 67 13.23 -1.06 1.62
C GLY A 67 12.99 -0.36 2.96
N GLY A 68 13.67 -0.83 4.00
CA GLY A 68 13.55 -0.30 5.37
C GLY A 68 12.32 -0.85 6.08
N SER A 69 11.30 -0.02 6.28
CA SER A 69 10.09 -0.41 7.04
C SER A 69 8.80 -0.16 6.27
N VAL A 70 7.87 -1.11 6.35
CA VAL A 70 6.51 -0.97 5.83
C VAL A 70 5.64 -0.32 6.90
N THR A 71 5.26 0.94 6.67
CA THR A 71 4.34 1.67 7.55
C THR A 71 2.96 1.77 6.94
N VAL A 72 1.93 1.35 7.68
CA VAL A 72 0.54 1.30 7.22
C VAL A 72 -0.30 2.28 8.01
N TYR A 73 -1.09 3.09 7.32
CA TYR A 73 -2.05 4.03 7.89
C TYR A 73 -3.47 3.68 7.46
N HIS A 74 -4.44 3.94 8.33
CA HIS A 74 -5.86 3.86 8.02
C HIS A 74 -6.47 5.25 8.12
N VAL A 75 -7.12 5.71 7.04
CA VAL A 75 -7.85 6.98 6.99
C VAL A 75 -9.35 6.66 6.97
N GLY A 76 -10.09 7.20 7.93
CA GLY A 76 -11.52 6.98 8.07
C GLY A 76 -12.27 8.20 8.60
N PRO A 77 -13.55 8.05 8.99
CA PRO A 77 -14.41 9.19 9.35
C PRO A 77 -13.90 10.09 10.48
N SER A 78 -13.13 9.52 11.41
CA SER A 78 -12.56 10.24 12.56
C SER A 78 -11.13 10.72 12.33
N GLY A 79 -10.66 10.73 11.08
CA GLY A 79 -9.28 11.08 10.72
C GLY A 79 -8.42 9.85 10.43
N TRP A 80 -7.11 9.99 10.60
CA TRP A 80 -6.13 8.95 10.28
C TRP A 80 -5.45 8.40 11.52
N ARG A 81 -5.03 7.13 11.47
CA ARG A 81 -4.19 6.50 12.49
C ARG A 81 -3.07 5.68 11.86
N ARG A 82 -1.90 5.66 12.50
CA ARG A 82 -0.85 4.68 12.19
C ARG A 82 -1.30 3.32 12.72
N VAL A 83 -1.37 2.33 11.83
CA VAL A 83 -1.79 0.96 12.18
C VAL A 83 -0.59 0.14 12.59
N SER A 84 0.49 0.18 11.79
CA SER A 84 1.69 -0.61 12.05
C SER A 84 2.92 -0.01 11.37
N SER A 85 4.10 -0.36 11.87
CA SER A 85 5.38 -0.17 11.18
C SER A 85 6.22 -1.41 11.43
N HIS A 86 6.57 -2.12 10.36
CA HIS A 86 7.33 -3.37 10.44
C HIS A 86 8.59 -3.26 9.59
N ASP A 87 9.72 -3.72 10.11
CA ASP A 87 10.92 -3.89 9.31
C ASP A 87 10.69 -4.94 8.20
N VAL A 88 11.20 -4.67 7.00
CA VAL A 88 11.02 -5.57 5.85
C VAL A 88 11.66 -6.94 6.10
N ALA A 89 12.77 -7.01 6.84
CA ALA A 89 13.38 -8.29 7.22
C ALA A 89 12.46 -9.08 8.16
N GLY A 90 11.83 -8.43 9.13
CA GLY A 90 10.84 -9.09 10.01
C GLY A 90 9.59 -9.56 9.26
N LEU A 91 9.18 -8.87 8.20
CA LEU A 91 8.10 -9.33 7.33
C LEU A 91 8.49 -10.51 6.44
N HIS A 92 9.79 -10.74 6.19
CA HIS A 92 10.24 -11.89 5.43
C HIS A 92 9.90 -13.20 6.14
N ASP A 93 10.01 -13.25 7.46
CA ASP A 93 9.63 -14.42 8.25
C ASP A 93 8.12 -14.73 8.14
N ALA A 94 7.29 -13.70 7.96
CA ALA A 94 5.83 -13.84 7.87
C ALA A 94 5.34 -14.17 6.44
N TYR A 95 6.00 -13.65 5.41
CA TYR A 95 5.49 -13.66 4.02
C TYR A 95 6.42 -14.31 3.00
N GLY A 96 7.67 -14.53 3.36
CA GLY A 96 8.67 -15.12 2.50
C GLY A 96 8.54 -16.64 2.38
N PRO A 97 9.14 -17.23 1.33
CA PRO A 97 9.47 -18.64 1.41
C PRO A 97 10.42 -18.88 2.60
N PRO A 98 10.36 -20.06 3.25
CA PRO A 98 11.43 -20.49 4.12
C PRO A 98 12.74 -20.50 3.33
N TRP A 99 13.85 -20.21 4.02
CA TRP A 99 15.19 -20.23 3.46
C TRP A 99 15.53 -21.56 2.78
#